data_AF-A0A496UQE8-F1
#
_entry.id   AF-A0A496UQE8-F1
#
_cell.length_a   1.000
_cell.length_b   1.000
_cell.length_c   1.000
_cell.angle_alpha   90.00
_cell.angle_beta   90.00
_cell.angle_gamma   90.00
#
_symmetry.space_group_name_H-M   'P 1'
#
loop_
_entity.id
_entity.type
_entity.pdbx_description
1 polymer ?
#
loop_
_entity_poly.entity_id
_entity_poly.type
_entity_poly.pdbx_seq_one_letter_code
_entity_poly.pdbx_strand_id
1 'polypeptide(L)'
;MHVDGKGRLWVQHSRSNRDQPDGTFLNLDLYDVQGHWQREVSLLCEGSPVSDGIRFLRDGRILLIRGFVVARLACLGSGTATLGADDTETVEIICYRLPEIEG
;
A
#
# COMPACT_ATOMS: atom_id res chain seq x y z
N MET A 1 5.82 7.81 1.78
CA MET A 1 5.11 9.01 1.29
C MET A 1 5.07 8.99 -0.24
N HIS A 2 4.06 9.62 -0.84
CA HIS A 2 3.85 9.69 -2.28
C HIS A 2 3.26 11.06 -2.66
N VAL A 3 3.68 11.63 -3.80
CA VAL A 3 3.08 12.86 -4.35
C VAL A 3 2.25 12.48 -5.58
N ASP A 4 0.96 12.82 -5.55
CA ASP A 4 0.03 12.47 -6.63
C ASP A 4 0.13 13.40 -7.85
N GLY A 5 -0.65 13.12 -8.89
CA GLY A 5 -0.69 13.91 -10.12
C GLY A 5 -1.14 15.36 -9.93
N LYS A 6 -1.79 15.69 -8.81
CA LYS A 6 -2.24 17.04 -8.43
C LYS A 6 -1.24 17.74 -7.49
N GLY A 7 -0.13 17.09 -7.14
CA GLY A 7 0.90 17.64 -6.25
C GLY A 7 0.62 17.47 -4.77
N ARG A 8 -0.46 16.75 -4.39
CA ARG A 8 -0.79 16.50 -2.99
C ARG A 8 0.07 15.40 -2.41
N LEU A 9 0.40 15.51 -1.12
CA LEU A 9 1.26 14.56 -0.42
C LEU A 9 0.42 13.55 0.37
N TRP A 10 0.65 12.28 0.09
CA TRP A 10 0.07 11.12 0.76
C TRP A 10 1.11 10.50 1.69
N VAL A 11 0.81 10.46 2.99
CA VAL A 11 1.75 9.98 4.01
C VAL A 11 1.25 8.68 4.63
N GLN A 12 2.08 7.64 4.51
CA GLN A 12 1.98 6.41 5.29
C GLN A 12 2.94 6.52 6.47
N HIS A 13 2.42 6.48 7.69
CA HIS A 13 3.17 6.48 8.95
C HIS A 13 3.20 5.07 9.56
N SER A 14 3.91 4.89 10.68
CA SER A 14 4.16 3.58 11.31
C SER A 14 2.92 2.84 11.82
N ARG A 15 1.78 3.54 11.91
CA ARG A 15 0.48 3.02 12.37
C ARG A 15 -0.55 2.90 11.24
N SER A 16 -0.23 3.31 10.01
CA SER A 16 -1.16 3.33 8.88
C SER A 16 -1.76 1.97 8.53
N ASN A 17 -1.17 0.86 8.94
CA ASN A 17 -1.70 -0.50 8.72
C ASN A 17 -1.97 -1.27 10.04
N ARG A 18 -2.07 -0.57 11.17
CA ARG A 18 -2.30 -1.16 12.50
C ARG A 18 -3.65 -0.73 13.03
N ASP A 19 -4.29 -1.62 13.80
CA ASP A 19 -5.52 -1.37 14.54
C ASP A 19 -6.65 -0.79 13.65
N GLN A 20 -6.73 -1.25 12.40
CA GLN A 20 -7.65 -0.73 11.40
C GLN A 20 -9.00 -1.44 11.44
N PRO A 21 -10.10 -0.76 11.07
CA PRO A 21 -11.38 -1.43 10.85
C PRO A 21 -11.26 -2.54 9.80
N ASP A 22 -12.05 -3.60 9.96
CA ASP A 22 -12.07 -4.72 9.00
C ASP A 22 -12.27 -4.22 7.56
N GLY A 23 -11.49 -4.77 6.64
CA GLY A 23 -11.50 -4.39 5.22
C GLY A 23 -10.67 -3.14 4.86
N THR A 24 -10.08 -2.46 5.85
CA THR A 24 -9.17 -1.34 5.59
C THR A 24 -7.74 -1.84 5.42
N PHE A 25 -7.14 -1.52 4.26
CA PHE A 25 -5.76 -1.91 3.96
C PHE A 25 -4.75 -0.91 4.53
N LEU A 26 -4.99 0.39 4.35
CA LEU A 26 -4.13 1.48 4.81
C LEU A 26 -4.95 2.73 5.17
N ASN A 27 -4.60 3.41 6.27
CA ASN A 27 -4.99 4.79 6.53
C ASN A 27 -3.82 5.73 6.25
N LEU A 28 -4.07 6.78 5.47
CA LEU A 28 -3.07 7.71 4.97
C LEU A 28 -3.46 9.14 5.31
N ASP A 29 -2.49 9.95 5.72
CA ASP A 29 -2.70 11.39 5.83
C ASP A 29 -2.53 12.06 4.46
N LEU A 30 -3.49 12.92 4.10
CA LEU A 30 -3.46 13.73 2.90
C LEU A 30 -3.12 15.17 3.25
N TYR A 31 -2.14 15.73 2.55
CA TYR A 31 -1.72 17.13 2.65
C TYR A 31 -1.89 17.84 1.31
N ASP A 32 -2.24 19.12 1.35
CA ASP A 32 -2.28 19.98 0.16
C ASP A 32 -0.86 20.30 -0.36
N VAL A 33 -0.80 21.05 -1.47
CA VAL A 33 0.47 21.40 -2.12
C VAL A 33 1.29 22.42 -1.32
N GLN A 34 0.69 23.06 -0.30
CA GLN A 34 1.35 23.95 0.65
C GLN A 34 1.86 23.19 1.89
N GLY A 35 1.49 21.90 2.04
CA GLY A 35 1.86 21.08 3.18
C GLY A 35 0.91 21.16 4.36
N HIS A 36 -0.31 21.72 4.20
CA HIS A 36 -1.33 21.67 5.24
C HIS A 36 -2.06 20.34 5.22
N TRP A 37 -2.21 19.72 6.39
CA TRP A 37 -3.00 18.51 6.56
C TRP A 37 -4.47 18.79 6.21
N GLN A 38 -5.07 17.91 5.43
CA GLN A 38 -6.46 18.00 4.98
C GLN A 38 -7.34 17.01 5.74
N ARG A 39 -6.97 15.72 5.68
CA ARG A 39 -7.72 14.62 6.29
C ARG A 39 -6.95 13.31 6.28
N GLU A 40 -7.46 12.35 7.03
CA GLU A 40 -7.12 10.94 6.86
C GLU A 40 -7.97 10.32 5.72
N VAL A 41 -7.37 9.42 4.95
CA VAL A 41 -8.01 8.67 3.87
C VAL A 41 -7.76 7.17 4.08
N SER A 42 -8.83 6.40 4.24
CA SER A 42 -8.79 4.95 4.29
C SER A 42 -8.82 4.35 2.88
N LEU A 43 -7.87 3.46 2.61
CA LEU A 43 -7.83 2.67 1.41
C LEU A 43 -8.45 1.30 1.70
N LEU A 44 -9.60 1.04 1.09
CA LEU A 44 -10.27 -0.25 1.15
C LEU A 44 -9.86 -1.07 -0.07
N CYS A 45 -9.28 -2.24 0.17
CA CYS A 45 -8.79 -3.11 -0.89
C CYS A 45 -8.83 -4.55 -0.39
N GLU A 46 -9.31 -5.46 -1.25
CA GLU A 46 -9.18 -6.89 -0.98
C GLU A 46 -7.70 -7.25 -0.97
N GLY A 47 -7.20 -7.76 0.16
CA GLY A 47 -5.80 -7.55 0.50
C GLY A 47 -5.46 -8.03 1.89
N SER A 48 -4.26 -8.57 2.09
CA SER A 48 -3.67 -8.72 3.42
C SER A 48 -2.76 -7.51 3.70
N PRO A 49 -3.13 -6.60 4.63
CA PRO A 49 -2.30 -5.44 4.98
C PRO A 49 -0.99 -5.83 5.70
N VAL A 50 -0.83 -7.11 6.04
CA VAL A 50 0.34 -7.68 6.72
C VAL A 50 1.36 -8.25 5.73
N SER A 51 0.89 -8.95 4.69
CA SER A 51 1.77 -9.68 3.76
C SER A 51 1.86 -9.03 2.38
N ASP A 52 0.84 -8.28 1.97
CA ASP A 52 0.78 -7.64 0.66
C ASP A 52 1.38 -6.23 0.71
N GLY A 53 1.67 -5.67 -0.46
CA GLY A 53 2.29 -4.36 -0.57
C GLY A 53 1.53 -3.45 -1.52
N ILE A 54 1.54 -2.15 -1.23
CA ILE A 54 0.97 -1.14 -2.11
C ILE A 54 2.05 -0.21 -2.67
N ARG A 55 1.91 0.11 -3.96
CA ARG A 55 2.70 1.12 -4.66
C ARG A 55 1.79 2.10 -5.36
N PHE A 56 1.95 3.37 -5.02
CA PHE A 56 1.28 4.46 -5.71
C PHE A 56 1.98 4.80 -7.02
N LEU A 57 1.20 5.01 -8.05
CA LEU A 57 1.61 5.57 -9.33
C LEU A 57 1.07 6.98 -9.43
N ARG A 58 1.86 7.89 -10.00
CA ARG A 58 1.57 9.33 -10.01
C ARG A 58 0.29 9.70 -10.76
N ASP A 59 -0.18 8.84 -11.64
CA ASP A 59 -1.37 9.05 -12.47
C ASP A 59 -2.69 8.54 -11.84
N GLY A 60 -2.74 8.52 -10.51
CA GLY A 60 -3.95 8.13 -9.76
C GLY A 60 -4.21 6.63 -9.75
N ARG A 61 -3.19 5.82 -10.07
CA ARG A 61 -3.26 4.36 -9.97
C ARG A 61 -2.50 3.85 -8.75
N ILE A 62 -2.90 2.68 -8.27
CA ILE A 62 -2.17 1.93 -7.26
C ILE A 62 -1.96 0.50 -7.72
N LEU A 63 -0.83 -0.09 -7.33
CA LEU A 63 -0.55 -1.51 -7.48
C LEU A 63 -0.71 -2.17 -6.12
N LEU A 64 -1.57 -3.18 -6.02
CA LEU A 64 -1.55 -4.18 -4.96
C LEU A 64 -0.66 -5.33 -5.43
N ILE A 65 0.32 -5.70 -4.60
CA ILE A 65 1.27 -6.77 -4.88
C ILE A 65 1.08 -7.84 -3.81
N ARG A 66 0.52 -8.99 -4.19
CA ARG A 66 0.29 -10.11 -3.26
C ARG A 66 1.62 -10.71 -2.81
N GLY A 67 1.73 -11.01 -1.51
CA GLY A 67 2.94 -11.62 -0.93
C GLY A 67 4.20 -10.74 -0.94
N PHE A 68 4.05 -9.42 -1.15
CA PHE A 68 5.17 -8.49 -1.27
C PHE A 68 6.17 -8.56 -0.11
N VAL A 69 5.69 -8.68 1.14
CA VAL A 69 6.57 -8.70 2.32
C VAL A 69 7.45 -9.94 2.32
N VAL A 70 6.88 -11.09 1.99
CA VAL A 70 7.62 -12.36 1.88
C VAL A 70 8.67 -12.28 0.77
N ALA A 71 8.27 -11.82 -0.42
CA ALA A 71 9.18 -11.63 -1.55
C ALA A 71 10.34 -10.68 -1.19
N ARG A 72 10.04 -9.58 -0.50
CA ARG A 72 11.06 -8.63 -0.04
C ARG A 72 12.03 -9.25 0.97
N LEU A 73 11.53 -10.04 1.94
CA LEU A 73 12.38 -10.71 2.92
C LEU A 73 13.29 -11.76 2.27
N ALA A 74 12.78 -12.49 1.26
CA ALA A 74 13.58 -13.42 0.46
C ALA A 74 14.71 -12.69 -0.28
N CYS A 75 14.45 -11.55 -0.92
CA CYS A 75 15.48 -10.73 -1.58
C CYS A 75 16.55 -10.19 -0.61
N LEU A 76 16.21 -9.99 0.67
CA LEU A 76 17.14 -9.51 1.69
C LEU A 76 17.97 -10.62 2.34
N GLY A 77 17.87 -11.86 1.86
CA GLY A 77 18.59 -13.02 2.41
C GLY A 77 18.10 -13.45 3.80
N SER A 78 16.98 -12.90 4.27
CA SER A 78 16.37 -13.19 5.58
C SER A 78 15.21 -14.20 5.48
N GLY A 79 15.04 -14.84 4.31
CA GLY A 79 13.95 -15.76 3.98
C GLY A 79 14.06 -17.17 4.56
N THR A 80 14.80 -17.39 5.64
CA THR A 80 14.97 -18.73 6.24
C THR A 80 13.76 -19.21 7.05
N ALA A 81 12.64 -18.49 7.06
CA ALA A 81 11.37 -18.99 7.58
C ALA A 81 10.63 -19.75 6.48
N THR A 82 10.94 -21.05 6.37
CA THR A 82 10.14 -22.11 5.73
C THR A 82 9.18 -21.66 4.63
N LEU A 83 9.72 -21.30 3.47
CA LEU A 83 8.98 -21.57 2.23
C LEU A 83 9.01 -23.09 2.09
N GLY A 84 7.87 -23.74 2.32
CA GLY A 84 7.68 -25.10 1.83
C GLY A 84 8.08 -25.10 0.36
N ALA A 85 9.02 -25.97 0.00
CA ALA A 85 9.46 -26.13 -1.37
C ALA A 85 8.35 -26.86 -2.16
N ASP A 86 7.24 -26.17 -2.39
CA ASP A 86 6.27 -26.53 -3.42
C ASP A 86 5.38 -25.31 -3.67
N ASP A 87 5.27 -24.96 -4.95
CA ASP A 87 4.57 -23.80 -5.52
C ASP A 87 5.10 -22.41 -5.12
N THR A 88 6.06 -21.90 -5.91
CA THR A 88 6.16 -20.46 -6.15
C THR A 88 4.86 -20.00 -6.81
N GLU A 89 3.83 -19.74 -6.01
CA GLU A 89 2.65 -19.02 -6.46
C GLU A 89 3.13 -17.72 -7.12
N THR A 90 2.69 -17.52 -8.37
CA THR A 90 3.07 -16.35 -9.15
C THR A 90 2.71 -15.10 -8.38
N VAL A 91 3.64 -14.15 -8.27
CA VAL A 91 3.35 -12.84 -7.67
C VAL A 91 2.24 -12.18 -8.48
N GLU A 92 1.05 -12.11 -7.90
CA GLU A 92 -0.09 -11.41 -8.49
C GLU A 92 0.04 -9.91 -8.25
N ILE A 93 -0.10 -9.13 -9.33
CA ILE A 93 -0.09 -7.67 -9.30
C ILE A 93 -1.42 -7.18 -9.84
N ILE A 94 -2.19 -6.51 -8.98
CA ILE A 94 -3.49 -5.95 -9.34
C ILE A 94 -3.35 -4.42 -9.42
N CYS A 95 -3.79 -3.84 -10.53
CA CYS A 95 -3.77 -2.39 -10.73
C CYS A 95 -5.17 -1.82 -10.52
N TYR A 96 -5.33 -0.95 -9.52
CA TYR A 96 -6.55 -0.19 -9.30
C TYR A 96 -6.38 1.26 -9.77
N ARG A 97 -7.51 1.87 -10.11
CA ARG A 97 -7.62 3.32 -10.26
C ARG A 97 -8.28 3.88 -9.03
N LEU A 98 -7.64 4.87 -8.40
CA LEU A 98 -8.25 5.61 -7.31
C LEU A 98 -9.38 6.48 -7.85
N PRO A 99 -10.49 6.61 -7.13
CA PRO A 99 -11.48 7.63 -7.46
C PRO A 99 -10.86 9.02 -7.34
N GLU A 100 -11.47 10.00 -8.01
CA GLU A 100 -11.18 11.38 -7.69
C GLU A 100 -11.61 11.66 -6.24
N ILE A 101 -10.72 12.28 -5.48
CA ILE A 101 -10.92 12.62 -4.08
C ILE A 101 -10.90 14.13 -4.01
N GLU A 102 -12.04 14.74 -3.69
CA GLU A 102 -12.16 16.20 -3.52
C GLU A 102 -11.28 16.68 -2.36
N GLY A 103 -10.84 17.94 -2.42
CA GLY A 103 -10.06 18.59 -1.37
C GLY A 103 -10.99 19.29 -0.39
#